data_AF-A0A351KCN7-F1
#
_entry.id   AF-A0A351KCN7-F1
#
_cell.length_a   1.000
_cell.length_b   1.000
_cell.length_c   1.000
_cell.angle_alpha   90.00
_cell.angle_beta   90.00
_cell.angle_gamma   90.00
#
_symmetry.space_group_name_H-M   'P 1'
#
loop_
_entity.id
_entity.type
_entity.pdbx_description
1 polymer ?
#
loop_
_entity_poly.entity_id
_entity_poly.type
_entity_poly.pdbx_seq_one_letter_code
_entity_poly.pdbx_strand_id
1 'polypeptide(L)' 'MAVTIKKGDGNYIMVSFSYGHDKVSAIKKVKGSRWNEAKRAWIVPNTKEAIDAISVAFCDEDIIFDSSIDLFDL' A
#
# COMPACT_ATOMS: atom_id res chain seq x y z
N MET A 1 14.98 -0.07 -0.69
CA MET A 1 14.15 -1.24 -0.32
C MET A 1 12.90 -1.17 -1.20
N ALA A 2 12.01 -2.18 -1.20
CA ALA A 2 10.84 -2.16 -2.07
C ALA A 2 9.54 -2.21 -1.26
N VAL A 3 8.52 -1.52 -1.76
CA VAL A 3 7.14 -1.55 -1.28
C VAL A 3 6.33 -2.36 -2.27
N THR A 4 5.75 -3.46 -1.82
CA THR A 4 4.91 -4.30 -2.68
C THR A 4 3.45 -3.93 -2.48
N ILE A 5 2.76 -3.62 -3.57
CA ILE A 5 1.32 -3.36 -3.60
C ILE A 5 0.63 -4.52 -4.31
N LYS A 6 -0.41 -5.05 -3.68
CA LYS A 6 -1.24 -6.16 -4.18
C LYS A 6 -2.70 -5.75 -4.22
N LYS A 7 -3.48 -6.27 -5.17
CA LYS A 7 -4.94 -6.12 -5.16
C LYS A 7 -5.48 -6.84 -3.93
N GLY A 8 -6.23 -6.13 -3.09
CA GLY A 8 -6.96 -6.71 -1.99
C GLY A 8 -8.35 -7.16 -2.41
N ASP A 9 -9.15 -7.59 -1.45
CA ASP A 9 -10.55 -7.93 -1.68
C ASP A 9 -11.39 -6.66 -1.92
N GLY A 10 -12.06 -6.57 -3.07
CA GLY A 10 -12.93 -5.45 -3.44
C GLY A 10 -12.19 -4.14 -3.73
N ASN A 11 -12.65 -3.03 -3.15
CA ASN A 11 -12.08 -1.68 -3.32
C ASN A 11 -10.90 -1.39 -2.38
N TYR A 12 -10.09 -2.39 -2.06
CA TYR A 12 -8.94 -2.22 -1.18
C TYR A 12 -7.67 -2.77 -1.84
N ILE A 13 -6.55 -2.13 -1.53
CA ILE A 13 -5.20 -2.59 -1.87
C ILE A 13 -4.46 -3.01 -0.61
N MET A 14 -3.52 -3.92 -0.78
CA MET A 14 -2.66 -4.42 0.28
C MET A 14 -1.24 -3.96 0.03
N VAL A 15 -0.66 -3.30 1.02
CA VAL A 15 0.69 -2.73 0.96
C VAL A 15 1.55 -3.48 1.96
N SER A 16 2.61 -4.12 1.48
CA SER A 16 3.57 -4.85 2.29
C SER A 16 4.98 -4.34 2.00
N PHE A 17 5.75 -4.11 3.06
CA PHE A 17 7.13 -3.63 2.98
C PHE A 17 7.95 -4.18 4.13
N SER A 18 9.27 -4.21 3.99
CA SER A 18 10.19 -4.58 5.08
C SER A 18 9.99 -3.64 6.27
N TYR A 19 9.88 -4.21 7.48
CA TYR A 19 9.64 -3.44 8.68
C TYR A 19 10.65 -2.30 8.84
N GLY A 20 10.14 -1.07 8.95
CA GLY A 20 10.91 0.14 9.19
C GLY A 20 10.02 1.13 9.93
N HIS A 21 10.54 1.72 11.00
CA HIS A 21 9.76 2.61 11.86
C HIS A 21 9.21 3.82 11.08
N ASP A 22 10.02 4.39 10.19
CA ASP A 22 9.62 5.50 9.31
C ASP A 22 8.51 5.09 8.34
N LYS A 23 8.61 3.89 7.76
CA LYS A 23 7.62 3.33 6.81
C LYS A 23 6.28 3.06 7.46
N VAL A 24 6.31 2.47 8.66
CA VAL A 24 5.12 2.25 9.48
C VAL A 24 4.47 3.59 9.83
N SER A 25 5.28 4.59 10.19
CA SER A 25 4.77 5.94 10.48
C SER A 25 4.21 6.63 9.25
N ALA A 26 4.79 6.41 8.07
CA ALA A 26 4.34 6.98 6.81
C ALA A 26 2.99 6.37 6.38
N ILE A 27 2.86 5.04 6.37
CA ILE A 27 1.59 4.41 5.96
C ILE A 27 0.45 4.68 6.95
N LYS A 28 0.73 4.82 8.25
CA LYS A 28 -0.27 5.22 9.25
C LYS A 28 -0.86 6.61 9.01
N LYS A 29 -0.16 7.50 8.27
CA LYS A 29 -0.70 8.80 7.87
C LYS A 29 -1.68 8.70 6.70
N VAL A 30 -1.65 7.59 5.95
CA VAL A 30 -2.59 7.35 4.85
C VAL A 30 -3.98 7.12 5.45
N LYS A 31 -4.93 7.95 5.05
CA LYS A 31 -6.30 7.92 5.58
C LYS A 31 -6.98 6.59 5.24
N GLY A 32 -7.52 5.92 6.24
CA GLY A 32 -8.20 4.63 6.07
C GLY A 32 -7.26 3.43 6.01
N SER A 33 -5.94 3.63 6.17
CA SER A 33 -5.00 2.52 6.32
C SER A 33 -5.28 1.71 7.59
N ARG A 34 -5.18 0.39 7.49
CA ARG A 34 -5.39 -0.55 8.60
C ARG A 34 -4.38 -1.67 8.49
N TRP A 35 -3.76 -2.04 9.61
CA TRP A 35 -2.93 -3.24 9.64
C TRP A 35 -3.81 -4.49 9.64
N ASN A 36 -3.53 -5.43 8.74
CA ASN A 36 -4.15 -6.75 8.74
C ASN A 36 -3.11 -7.78 9.19
N GLU A 37 -3.29 -8.31 10.39
CA GLU A 37 -2.38 -9.29 11.00
C GLU A 37 -2.39 -10.63 10.26
N ALA A 38 -3.55 -11.07 9.76
CA ALA A 38 -3.69 -12.33 9.04
C ALA A 38 -2.90 -12.33 7.72
N LYS A 39 -2.93 -11.22 6.98
CA LYS A 39 -2.19 -11.03 5.73
C LYS A 39 -0.80 -10.40 5.94
N ARG A 40 -0.46 -10.00 7.17
CA ARG A 40 0.75 -9.25 7.54
C ARG A 40 1.03 -8.08 6.58
N ALA A 41 -0.02 -7.37 6.23
CA ALA A 41 0.01 -6.29 5.25
C ALA A 41 -0.92 -5.15 5.68
N TRP A 42 -0.63 -3.94 5.21
CA TRP A 42 -1.49 -2.79 5.40
C TRP A 42 -2.59 -2.80 4.34
N ILE A 43 -3.84 -2.86 4.78
CA ILE A 43 -4.99 -2.65 3.92
C ILE A 43 -5.24 -1.14 3.80
N VAL A 44 -5.34 -0.67 2.58
CA VAL A 44 -5.64 0.73 2.27
C VAL A 44 -6.78 0.77 1.26
N PRO A 45 -7.77 1.67 1.40
CA PRO A 45 -8.80 1.83 0.39
C PRO A 45 -8.18 2.21 -0.97
N ASN A 46 -8.67 1.60 -2.05
CA ASN A 46 -8.26 1.87 -3.43
C ASN A 46 -8.90 3.18 -3.93
N THR A 47 -8.59 4.30 -3.26
CA THR A 47 -9.02 5.64 -3.70
C THR A 47 -7.82 6.44 -4.18
N LYS A 48 -8.08 7.42 -5.04
CA LYS A 48 -7.04 8.28 -5.60
C LYS A 48 -6.22 8.99 -4.52
N GLU A 49 -6.86 9.46 -3.45
CA GLU A 49 -6.18 10.14 -2.33
C GLU A 49 -5.26 9.20 -1.56
N ALA A 50 -5.68 7.94 -1.41
CA ALA A 50 -4.88 6.93 -0.72
C ALA A 50 -3.66 6.52 -1.57
N ILE A 51 -3.86 6.32 -2.87
CA ILE A 51 -2.77 6.01 -3.81
C ILE A 51 -1.78 7.17 -3.86
N ASP A 52 -2.25 8.42 -3.94
CA ASP A 52 -1.41 9.62 -3.92
C ASP A 52 -0.61 9.70 -2.62
N ALA A 53 -1.26 9.51 -1.47
CA ALA A 53 -0.58 9.49 -0.17
C ALA A 53 0.47 8.38 -0.05
N ILE A 54 0.23 7.19 -0.62
CA ILE A 54 1.22 6.11 -0.68
C ILE A 54 2.40 6.52 -1.58
N SER A 55 2.12 7.07 -2.76
CA SER A 55 3.14 7.54 -3.70
C SER A 55 4.06 8.59 -3.05
N VAL A 56 3.48 9.54 -2.32
CA VAL A 56 4.23 10.55 -1.56
C VAL A 56 4.98 9.92 -0.38
N ALA A 57 4.34 9.04 0.38
CA ALA A 57 4.93 8.38 1.56
C ALA A 57 6.15 7.51 1.21
N PHE A 58 6.16 6.92 0.01
CA PHE A 58 7.17 5.98 -0.45
C PHE A 58 7.88 6.47 -1.72
N CYS A 59 7.94 7.78 -1.95
CA CYS A 59 8.54 8.38 -3.15
C CYS A 59 10.02 8.02 -3.34
N ASP A 60 10.73 7.70 -2.26
CA ASP A 60 12.15 7.31 -2.27
C ASP A 60 12.35 5.78 -2.41
N GLU A 61 11.27 5.01 -2.44
CA GLU A 61 11.29 3.55 -2.43
C GLU A 61 10.76 2.99 -3.76
N ASP A 62 11.22 1.79 -4.11
CA ASP A 62 10.77 1.12 -5.33
C ASP A 62 9.39 0.50 -5.09
N ILE A 63 8.38 0.98 -5.82
CA ILE A 63 7.00 0.49 -5.69
C ILE A 63 6.77 -0.64 -6.70
N ILE A 64 6.70 -1.86 -6.19
CA ILE A 64 6.46 -3.07 -6.97
C ILE A 64 4.98 -3.39 -6.93
N PHE A 65 4.31 -3.31 -8.08
CA PHE A 65 2.95 -3.81 -8.25
C PHE A 65 3.01 -5.31 -8.55
N ASP A 66 2.35 -6.11 -7.72
CA ASP A 66 2.21 -7.55 -7.99
C ASP A 66 1.39 -7.73 -9.27
N SER A 67 1.90 -8.55 -10.21
CA SER A 67 1.34 -8.74 -11.56
C SER A 67 -0.09 -9.28 -11.61
N SER A 68 -0.72 -9.51 -10.46
CA SER A 68 -2.15 -9.79 -10.31
C SER A 68 -3.01 -8.51 -10.32
N ILE A 69 -2.42 -7.32 -10.35
CA ILE A 69 -3.12 -6.04 -10.56
C ILE A 69 -3.24 -5.79 -12.06
N ASP A 70 -4.42 -6.06 -12.61
CA ASP A 70 -4.77 -5.56 -13.94
C ASP A 70 -4.80 -4.02 -13.91
N LEU A 71 -3.78 -3.40 -14.51
CA LEU A 71 -3.68 -1.95 -14.70
C LEU A 71 -4.84 -1.35 -15.52
N PHE A 72 -5.65 -2.20 -16.16
CA PHE A 72 -6.85 -1.80 -16.89
C PHE A 72 -8.09 -1.57 -16.00
N ASP A 73 -7.98 -1.86 -14.70
CA ASP A 73 -9.05 -1.68 -13.70
C ASP A 73 -8.90 -0.39 -12.88
N LEU A 74 -7.96 0.48 -13.29
CA LEU A 74 -7.55 1.72 -12.60
C LEU A 74 -8.02 2.97 -13.36
#